data_AF-A0A843ES97-F1
#
_entry.id   AF-A0A843ES97-F1
#
_cell.length_a   1.000
_cell.length_b   1.000
_cell.length_c   1.000
_cell.angle_alpha   90.00
_cell.angle_beta   90.00
_cell.angle_gamma   90.00
#
_symmetry.space_group_name_H-M   'P 1'
#
loop_
_entity.id
_entity.type
_entity.pdbx_description
1 polymer ?
#
loop_
_entity_poly.entity_id
_entity_poly.type
_entity_poly.pdbx_seq_one_letter_code
_entity_poly.pdbx_strand_id
1 'polypeptide(L)'
;MIKKIFLIGILLVLAVSVVAVSAVNFNTPDGFEVKKDLGSENKEVSLMGVDAKQNVTIMQKNDQQINASTYELSKDANLTRDGMKESVVEKTISGKQGFFEQQDGKSIFTFQDQDNKRVIVHIEAPSEDLIAAVLK
;
A
#
# COMPACT_ATOMS: atom_id res chain seq x y z
N MET A 1 -21.79 -10.01 -51.84
CA MET A 1 -21.44 -10.76 -50.61
C MET A 1 -20.50 -9.92 -49.76
N ILE A 2 -20.65 -10.04 -48.44
CA ILE A 2 -20.25 -9.11 -47.36
C ILE A 2 -18.75 -8.78 -47.31
N LYS A 3 -18.41 -7.48 -47.28
CA LYS A 3 -17.07 -6.97 -46.91
C LYS A 3 -16.89 -7.16 -45.39
N LYS A 4 -15.98 -8.04 -44.98
CA LYS A 4 -15.62 -8.22 -43.56
C LYS A 4 -14.73 -7.04 -43.12
N ILE A 5 -15.30 -6.12 -42.36
CA ILE A 5 -14.54 -5.09 -41.64
C ILE A 5 -13.84 -5.78 -40.48
N PHE A 6 -12.52 -5.92 -40.57
CA PHE A 6 -11.69 -6.43 -39.48
C PHE A 6 -11.52 -5.29 -38.46
N LEU A 7 -12.39 -5.25 -37.45
CA LEU A 7 -12.26 -4.32 -36.35
C LEU A 7 -11.15 -4.84 -35.42
N ILE A 8 -9.95 -4.28 -35.55
CA ILE A 8 -8.86 -4.53 -34.59
C ILE A 8 -9.23 -3.76 -33.33
N GLY A 9 -9.81 -4.47 -32.37
CA GLY A 9 -10.03 -3.95 -31.02
C GLY A 9 -8.68 -3.62 -30.41
N ILE A 10 -8.38 -2.33 -30.27
CA ILE A 10 -7.22 -1.86 -29.50
C ILE A 10 -7.53 -2.21 -28.05
N LEU A 11 -6.93 -3.31 -27.56
CA LEU A 11 -6.89 -3.61 -26.14
C LEU A 11 -5.95 -2.58 -25.52
N LEU A 12 -6.52 -1.51 -24.96
CA LEU A 12 -5.77 -0.54 -24.17
C LEU A 12 -5.32 -1.27 -22.89
N VAL A 13 -4.12 -1.82 -22.89
CA VAL A 13 -3.48 -2.32 -21.67
C VAL A 13 -3.09 -1.07 -20.88
N LEU A 14 -3.91 -0.69 -19.90
CA LEU A 14 -3.50 0.29 -18.90
C LEU A 14 -2.27 -0.29 -18.20
N ALA A 15 -1.11 0.33 -18.42
CA ALA A 15 0.11 -0.07 -17.75
C ALA A 15 -0.01 0.29 -16.27
N VAL A 16 -0.36 -0.69 -15.43
CA VAL A 16 -0.29 -0.53 -13.98
C VAL A 16 1.18 -0.37 -13.63
N SER A 17 1.58 0.82 -13.18
CA SER A 17 2.94 1.03 -12.69
C SER A 17 3.07 0.38 -11.31
N VAL A 18 3.98 -0.59 -11.19
CA VAL A 18 4.31 -1.25 -9.93
C VAL A 18 5.54 -0.58 -9.32
N VAL A 19 5.45 -0.24 -8.03
CA VAL A 19 6.57 0.25 -7.22
C VAL A 19 6.93 -0.83 -6.21
N ALA A 20 8.12 -1.41 -6.35
CA ALA A 20 8.66 -2.32 -5.36
C ALA A 20 9.29 -1.52 -4.21
N VAL A 21 8.91 -1.86 -2.98
CA VAL A 21 9.46 -1.30 -1.74
C VAL A 21 9.80 -2.47 -0.83
N SER A 22 11.09 -2.67 -0.57
CA SER A 22 11.59 -3.90 0.04
C SER A 22 11.07 -5.15 -0.73
N ALA A 23 10.48 -6.12 -0.03
CA ALA A 23 9.86 -7.33 -0.58
C ALA A 23 8.39 -7.16 -1.03
N VAL A 24 7.83 -5.95 -0.92
CA VAL A 24 6.40 -5.70 -1.16
C VAL A 24 6.23 -4.85 -2.41
N ASN A 25 5.35 -5.31 -3.29
CA ASN A 25 4.97 -4.58 -4.50
C ASN A 25 3.71 -3.77 -4.24
N PHE A 26 3.76 -2.49 -4.58
CA PHE A 26 2.62 -1.58 -4.53
C PHE A 26 2.21 -1.19 -5.94
N ASN A 27 0.94 -1.34 -6.24
CA ASN A 27 0.36 -0.89 -7.49
C ASN A 27 0.03 0.60 -7.40
N THR A 28 0.18 1.29 -8.52
CA THR A 28 -0.29 2.67 -8.65
C THR A 28 -1.72 2.62 -9.16
N PRO A 29 -2.73 3.07 -8.39
CA PRO A 29 -4.11 3.08 -8.87
C PRO A 29 -4.29 4.03 -10.06
N ASP A 30 -5.32 3.80 -10.87
CA ASP A 30 -5.59 4.63 -12.05
C ASP A 30 -5.76 6.11 -11.69
N GLY A 31 -5.08 6.97 -12.44
CA GLY A 31 -5.10 8.42 -12.21
C GLY A 31 -4.23 8.88 -11.04
N PHE A 32 -3.47 7.99 -10.40
CA PHE A 32 -2.41 8.36 -9.47
C PHE A 32 -1.05 8.33 -10.16
N GLU A 33 -0.11 9.10 -9.62
CA GLU A 33 1.27 9.17 -10.02
C GLU A 33 2.15 8.90 -8.79
N VAL A 34 3.25 8.16 -9.00
CA VAL A 34 4.22 7.89 -7.93
C VAL A 34 5.14 9.09 -7.83
N LYS A 35 5.03 9.86 -6.75
CA LYS A 35 6.07 10.82 -6.40
C LYS A 35 7.09 10.08 -5.55
N LYS A 36 8.11 9.54 -6.22
CA LYS A 36 9.23 8.88 -5.53
C LYS A 36 9.96 9.90 -4.67
N ASP A 37 9.89 9.69 -3.37
CA ASP A 37 11.04 9.95 -2.50
C ASP A 37 11.62 8.58 -2.14
N LEU A 38 12.52 8.08 -2.99
CA LEU A 38 13.30 6.89 -2.66
C LEU A 38 14.41 7.29 -1.70
N GLY A 39 14.02 7.46 -0.44
CA GLY A 39 14.92 7.51 0.67
C GLY A 39 15.34 8.92 1.08
N SER A 40 15.34 9.08 2.40
CA SER A 40 16.26 9.92 3.17
C SER A 40 15.91 11.39 3.43
N GLU A 41 14.65 11.81 3.40
CA GLU A 41 14.25 13.03 4.13
C GLU A 41 13.06 12.80 5.08
N ASN A 42 13.40 12.26 6.25
CA ASN A 42 12.81 12.54 7.57
C ASN A 42 11.34 13.01 7.59
N LYS A 43 10.43 12.05 7.54
CA LYS A 43 9.43 12.00 8.61
C LYS A 43 9.72 10.74 9.40
N GLU A 44 10.11 10.90 10.66
CA GLU A 44 10.20 9.81 11.63
C GLU A 44 8.78 9.25 11.83
N VAL A 45 8.34 8.40 10.92
CA VAL A 45 7.21 7.53 11.16
C VAL A 45 7.82 6.31 11.85
N SER A 46 7.66 6.27 13.16
CA SER A 46 8.08 5.14 13.98
C SER A 46 6.85 4.29 14.28
N LEU A 47 6.94 3.01 13.96
CA LEU A 47 5.93 2.03 14.34
C LEU A 47 6.57 1.05 15.34
N MET A 48 6.03 1.00 16.56
CA MET A 48 6.55 0.15 17.64
C MET A 48 8.04 0.40 17.96
N GLY A 49 8.49 1.64 17.84
CA GLY A 49 9.90 2.02 18.09
C GLY A 49 10.87 1.58 16.99
N VAL A 50 10.36 1.19 15.81
CA VAL A 50 11.16 0.89 14.62
C VAL A 50 10.87 1.95 13.57
N ASP A 51 11.92 2.56 13.04
CA ASP A 51 11.80 3.57 12.00
C ASP A 51 11.50 2.94 10.64
N ALA A 52 10.67 3.62 9.84
CA ALA A 52 10.38 3.21 8.49
C ALA A 52 11.68 3.17 7.66
N LYS A 53 11.97 2.02 7.04
CA LYS A 53 13.16 1.84 6.20
C LYS A 53 12.95 2.46 4.81
N GLN A 54 11.72 2.38 4.30
CA GLN A 54 11.34 2.92 3.00
C GLN A 54 9.90 3.42 3.06
N ASN A 55 9.65 4.53 2.35
CA ASN A 55 8.34 5.15 2.21
C ASN A 55 8.06 5.38 0.72
N VAL A 56 6.81 5.21 0.31
CA VAL A 56 6.33 5.56 -1.02
C VAL A 56 5.07 6.39 -0.87
N THR A 57 5.06 7.50 -1.60
CA THR A 57 3.90 8.39 -1.70
C THR A 57 3.31 8.26 -3.11
N ILE A 58 2.05 7.83 -3.17
CA ILE A 58 1.27 7.73 -4.41
C ILE A 58 0.23 8.86 -4.36
N MET A 59 0.30 9.80 -5.31
CA MET A 59 -0.52 11.01 -5.29
C MET A 59 -1.42 11.10 -6.51
N GLN A 60 -2.64 11.59 -6.31
CA GLN A 60 -3.53 12.04 -7.38
C GLN A 60 -3.53 13.59 -7.45
N LYS A 61 -3.91 14.13 -8.62
CA LYS A 61 -3.95 15.58 -8.89
C LYS A 61 -4.92 16.40 -8.01
N ASN A 62 -5.83 15.74 -7.28
CA ASN A 62 -6.81 16.35 -6.38
C ASN A 62 -6.37 16.31 -4.89
N ASP A 63 -5.06 16.22 -4.65
CA ASP A 63 -4.44 16.09 -3.32
C ASP A 63 -4.81 14.81 -2.54
N GLN A 64 -5.44 13.82 -3.17
CA GLN A 64 -5.54 12.49 -2.57
C GLN A 64 -4.16 11.84 -2.53
N GLN A 65 -3.71 11.50 -1.33
CA GLN A 65 -2.40 10.94 -1.06
C GLN A 65 -2.54 9.58 -0.38
N ILE A 66 -1.83 8.59 -0.93
CA ILE A 66 -1.63 7.28 -0.32
C ILE A 66 -0.18 7.20 0.12
N ASN A 67 0.04 6.89 1.39
CA ASN A 67 1.36 6.66 1.95
C ASN A 67 1.50 5.20 2.26
N ALA A 68 2.52 4.55 1.70
CA ALA A 68 2.88 3.19 2.02
C ALA A 68 4.31 3.17 2.60
N SER A 69 4.44 2.62 3.80
CA SER A 69 5.70 2.53 4.54
C SER A 69 6.04 1.08 4.82
N THR A 70 7.32 0.74 4.73
CA THR A 70 7.83 -0.56 5.15
C THR A 70 8.83 -0.41 6.27
N TYR A 71 8.68 -1.24 7.30
CA TYR A 71 9.55 -1.32 8.47
C TYR A 71 10.24 -2.68 8.44
N GLU A 72 11.54 -2.71 8.70
CA GLU A 72 12.29 -3.95 8.81
C GLU A 72 12.74 -4.18 10.25
N LEU A 73 12.26 -5.26 10.84
CA LEU A 73 12.63 -5.71 12.18
C LEU A 73 14.02 -6.35 12.16
N SER A 74 14.74 -6.21 13.29
CA SER A 74 16.05 -6.82 13.47
C SER A 74 16.01 -8.36 13.54
N LYS A 75 14.83 -8.94 13.83
CA LYS A 75 14.57 -10.38 13.90
C LYS A 75 13.12 -10.67 13.54
N ASP A 76 12.82 -11.93 13.26
CA ASP A 76 11.46 -12.40 13.03
C ASP A 76 10.57 -12.10 14.25
N ALA A 77 9.35 -11.64 13.97
CA ALA A 77 8.32 -11.42 14.97
C ALA A 77 6.97 -11.90 14.42
N ASN A 78 5.93 -11.83 15.24
CA ASN A 78 4.56 -11.87 14.77
C ASN A 78 3.93 -10.53 15.14
N LEU A 79 3.30 -9.87 14.17
CA LEU A 79 2.47 -8.70 14.46
C LEU A 79 1.24 -9.18 15.24
N THR A 80 1.13 -8.79 16.51
CA THR A 80 -0.03 -9.10 17.35
C THR A 80 -0.85 -7.83 17.61
N ARG A 81 -2.08 -8.01 18.08
CA ARG A 81 -2.96 -6.89 18.49
C ARG A 81 -2.50 -6.22 19.78
N ASP A 82 -1.54 -6.80 20.50
CA ASP A 82 -1.14 -6.32 21.82
C ASP A 82 -0.59 -4.90 21.73
N GLY A 83 -1.15 -3.99 22.53
CA GLY A 83 -0.77 -2.58 22.52
C GLY A 83 -1.41 -1.73 21.42
N MET A 84 -2.28 -2.30 20.58
CA MET A 84 -3.11 -1.54 19.64
C MET A 84 -4.33 -0.94 20.33
N LYS A 85 -4.87 0.16 19.78
CA LYS A 85 -6.11 0.78 20.26
C LYS A 85 -7.30 -0.16 20.05
N GLU A 86 -8.34 -0.04 20.87
CA GLU A 86 -9.57 -0.84 20.73
C GLU A 86 -10.28 -0.64 19.37
N SER A 87 -10.16 0.55 18.78
CA SER A 87 -10.70 0.91 17.46
C SER A 87 -10.09 0.10 16.32
N VAL A 88 -8.94 -0.53 16.53
CA VAL A 88 -8.25 -1.34 15.54
C VAL A 88 -8.90 -2.71 15.45
N VAL A 89 -9.25 -3.13 14.25
CA VAL A 89 -9.89 -4.42 13.96
C VAL A 89 -9.02 -5.29 13.06
N GLU A 90 -9.06 -6.61 13.27
CA GLU A 90 -8.44 -7.54 12.32
C GLU A 90 -9.22 -7.54 11.00
N LYS A 91 -8.49 -7.50 9.90
CA LYS A 91 -9.08 -7.42 8.56
C LYS A 91 -8.17 -8.05 7.51
N THR A 92 -8.79 -8.58 6.45
CA THR A 92 -8.08 -9.03 5.25
C THR A 92 -8.40 -8.09 4.10
N ILE A 93 -7.38 -7.51 3.48
CA ILE A 93 -7.51 -6.61 2.33
C ILE A 93 -6.59 -7.13 1.22
N SER A 94 -7.16 -7.39 0.03
CA SER A 94 -6.43 -7.95 -1.12
C SER A 94 -5.57 -9.19 -0.78
N GLY A 95 -6.09 -10.08 0.08
CA GLY A 95 -5.40 -11.30 0.51
C GLY A 95 -4.33 -11.12 1.60
N LYS A 96 -4.06 -9.87 2.03
CA LYS A 96 -3.17 -9.59 3.16
C LYS A 96 -3.98 -9.50 4.45
N GLN A 97 -3.67 -10.34 5.43
CA GLN A 97 -4.27 -10.29 6.76
C GLN A 97 -3.49 -9.32 7.65
N GLY A 98 -4.20 -8.42 8.33
CA GLY A 98 -3.58 -7.42 9.21
C GLY A 98 -4.60 -6.70 10.07
N PHE A 99 -4.25 -5.49 10.47
CA PHE A 99 -4.98 -4.64 11.40
C PHE A 99 -5.39 -3.35 10.72
N PHE A 100 -6.67 -3.00 10.85
CA PHE A 100 -7.29 -1.87 10.17
C PHE A 100 -7.90 -0.90 11.17
N GLU A 101 -7.77 0.39 10.93
CA GLU A 101 -8.53 1.42 11.64
C GLU A 101 -8.93 2.57 10.71
N GLN A 102 -10.02 3.26 11.07
CA GLN A 102 -10.33 4.57 10.51
C GLN A 102 -9.96 5.64 11.54
N GLN A 103 -9.10 6.58 11.14
CA GLN A 103 -8.65 7.67 11.98
C GLN A 103 -8.58 8.95 11.15
N ASP A 104 -9.13 10.05 11.68
CA ASP A 104 -9.02 11.39 11.10
C ASP A 104 -9.44 11.47 9.61
N GLY A 105 -10.50 10.74 9.25
CA GLY A 105 -11.00 10.68 7.86
C GLY A 105 -10.13 9.86 6.90
N LYS A 106 -9.14 9.13 7.41
CA LYS A 106 -8.30 8.21 6.66
C LYS A 106 -8.55 6.76 7.07
N SER A 107 -8.28 5.87 6.14
CA SER A 107 -8.16 4.44 6.37
C SER A 107 -6.69 4.09 6.57
N ILE A 108 -6.40 3.31 7.60
CA ILE A 108 -5.05 2.86 7.96
C ILE A 108 -5.07 1.35 7.99
N PHE A 109 -4.11 0.71 7.31
CA PHE A 109 -3.94 -0.73 7.31
C PHE A 109 -2.49 -1.12 7.56
N THR A 110 -2.28 -1.94 8.58
CA THR A 110 -0.96 -2.46 8.95
C THR A 110 -0.96 -3.98 8.86
N PHE A 111 -0.03 -4.56 8.11
CA PHE A 111 0.11 -6.01 8.02
C PHE A 111 1.58 -6.42 8.03
N GLN A 112 1.81 -7.69 8.32
CA GLN A 112 3.13 -8.30 8.24
C GLN A 112 3.26 -9.08 6.93
N ASP A 113 4.39 -8.94 6.24
CA ASP A 113 4.63 -9.73 5.05
C ASP A 113 4.74 -11.22 5.39
N GLN A 114 4.09 -12.06 4.59
CA GLN A 114 3.97 -13.49 4.87
C GLN A 114 5.24 -14.25 4.47
N ASP A 115 5.95 -13.78 3.45
CA ASP A 115 7.18 -14.39 2.94
C ASP A 115 8.40 -13.91 3.75
N ASN A 116 8.35 -12.68 4.26
CA ASN A 116 9.37 -12.10 5.12
C ASN A 116 8.76 -11.51 6.40
N LYS A 117 8.70 -12.34 7.46
CA LYS A 117 8.19 -11.94 8.79
C LYS A 117 8.98 -10.81 9.46
N ARG A 118 10.07 -10.32 8.88
CA ARG A 118 10.77 -9.15 9.38
C ARG A 118 10.20 -7.86 8.80
N VAL A 119 9.32 -7.92 7.81
CA VAL A 119 8.76 -6.74 7.14
C VAL A 119 7.34 -6.48 7.63
N ILE A 120 7.12 -5.26 8.13
CA ILE A 120 5.78 -4.73 8.41
C ILE A 120 5.48 -3.66 7.38
N VAL A 121 4.27 -3.69 6.86
CA VAL A 121 3.75 -2.71 5.92
C VAL A 121 2.68 -1.89 6.62
N HIS A 122 2.74 -0.58 6.43
CA HIS A 122 1.76 0.37 6.93
C HIS A 122 1.27 1.22 5.77
N ILE A 123 -0.04 1.28 5.56
CA ILE A 123 -0.66 2.04 4.47
C ILE A 123 -1.68 2.99 5.07
N GLU A 124 -1.52 4.29 4.78
CA GLU A 124 -2.55 5.30 5.00
C GLU A 124 -3.13 5.73 3.66
N ALA A 125 -4.45 5.74 3.54
CA ALA A 125 -5.16 6.22 2.36
C ALA A 125 -6.48 6.92 2.74
N PRO A 126 -7.08 7.73 1.85
CA PRO A 126 -8.39 8.33 2.08
C PRO A 126 -9.52 7.31 2.27
N SER A 127 -9.38 6.10 1.72
CA SER A 127 -10.38 5.04 1.82
C SER A 127 -9.74 3.66 1.78
N GLU A 128 -10.46 2.67 2.30
CA GLU A 128 -10.10 1.26 2.23
C GLU A 128 -9.98 0.75 0.80
N ASP A 129 -10.85 1.22 -0.11
CA ASP A 129 -10.81 0.84 -1.53
C ASP A 129 -9.48 1.23 -2.19
N LEU A 130 -8.91 2.37 -1.79
CA LEU A 130 -7.60 2.80 -2.28
C LEU A 130 -6.46 1.95 -1.69
N ILE A 131 -6.57 1.49 -0.43
CA ILE A 131 -5.65 0.50 0.13
C ILE A 131 -5.71 -0.80 -0.68
N ALA A 132 -6.92 -1.29 -0.96
CA ALA A 132 -7.11 -2.49 -1.75
C ALA A 132 -6.54 -2.36 -3.16
N ALA A 133 -6.72 -1.20 -3.81
CA ALA A 133 -6.17 -0.91 -5.13
C ALA A 133 -4.64 -0.92 -5.16
N VAL A 134 -3.99 -0.41 -4.12
CA VAL A 134 -2.52 -0.41 -4.00
C VAL A 134 -1.96 -1.82 -3.76
N LEU A 135 -2.72 -2.69 -3.09
CA LEU A 135 -2.30 -4.07 -2.77
C LEU A 135 -2.66 -5.13 -3.82
N LYS A 136 -3.42 -4.78 -4.87
CA LYS A 136 -3.95 -5.71 -5.89
C LYS A 136 -2.93 -6.12 -6.95
#